data_AF-A0A0R3TD31-F1
#
_entry.id   AF-A0A0R3TD31-F1
#
_cell.length_a   1.000
_cell.length_b   1.000
_cell.length_c   1.000
_cell.angle_alpha   90.00
_cell.angle_beta   90.00
_cell.angle_gamma   90.00
#
_symmetry.space_group_name_H-M   'P 1'
#
loop_
_entity.id
_entity.type
_entity.pdbx_description
1 polymer ?
#
loop_
_entity_poly.entity_id
_entity_poly.type
_entity_poly.pdbx_seq_one_letter_code
_entity_poly.pdbx_strand_id
1 'polypeptide(L)'
;MTTVNISVVVPIHKYLPPEEYMSGVDGSPATLGIWPLPKGKSVDVLYEKVKKAETEFGHCKVYKKEEIPDEYHYKNNDRVAPIVVIAEKGWMLLTNESNPFTGSIVGNHGYNNSNADMHPFIIAAGPGIRKLGRVDRFYQVDVYALVLLLLKYYMPAVVDSDVMRVATFVKTIPSMDVLKQFDRYAKGLDPLPDASSMLEANTFFILVLLLAIQFILRH
;
A
#
# COMPACT_ATOMS: atom_id res chain seq x y z
N MET A 1 3.55 13.48 -9.45
CA MET A 1 2.88 14.74 -9.08
C MET A 1 2.06 15.22 -10.27
N THR A 2 0.86 15.78 -10.07
CA THR A 2 0.09 16.47 -11.12
C THR A 2 0.05 17.97 -10.88
N THR A 3 -0.09 18.77 -11.93
CA THR A 3 -0.33 20.22 -11.81
C THR A 3 -1.74 20.48 -11.27
N VAL A 4 -1.87 21.52 -10.45
CA VAL A 4 -3.15 22.00 -9.90
C VAL A 4 -3.22 23.52 -9.98
N ASN A 5 -4.42 24.08 -9.82
CA ASN A 5 -4.66 25.52 -9.75
C ASN A 5 -5.56 25.82 -8.55
N ILE A 6 -5.22 26.82 -7.75
CA ILE A 6 -5.94 27.19 -6.52
C ILE A 6 -7.41 27.59 -6.73
N SER A 7 -7.80 27.92 -7.96
CA SER A 7 -9.19 28.20 -8.33
C SER A 7 -9.96 26.97 -8.82
N VAL A 8 -9.27 25.86 -9.10
CA VAL A 8 -9.87 24.60 -9.57
C VAL A 8 -10.14 23.71 -8.35
N VAL A 9 -11.28 23.99 -7.70
CA VAL A 9 -11.66 23.38 -6.44
C VAL A 9 -13.07 22.83 -6.44
N VAL A 10 -13.28 21.71 -5.75
CA VAL A 10 -14.59 21.20 -5.36
C VAL A 10 -14.94 21.84 -4.00
N PRO A 11 -16.00 22.65 -3.91
CA PRO A 11 -16.32 23.41 -2.71
C PRO A 11 -17.07 22.56 -1.66
N ILE A 12 -16.37 21.61 -1.03
CA ILE A 12 -16.93 20.71 -0.01
C ILE A 12 -17.62 21.48 1.12
N HIS A 13 -17.06 22.63 1.53
CA HIS A 13 -17.63 23.48 2.58
C HIS A 13 -19.09 23.88 2.34
N LYS A 14 -19.56 23.97 1.08
CA LYS A 14 -20.95 24.30 0.75
C LYS A 14 -21.94 23.18 1.09
N TYR A 15 -21.47 21.94 1.06
CA TYR A 15 -22.26 20.74 1.27
C TYR A 15 -22.13 20.22 2.70
N LEU A 16 -20.89 20.24 3.21
CA LEU A 16 -20.56 19.76 4.53
C LEU A 16 -19.62 20.76 5.23
N PRO A 17 -20.15 21.61 6.11
CA PRO A 17 -19.34 22.56 6.87
C PRO A 17 -18.31 21.86 7.77
N PRO A 18 -17.10 22.41 7.92
CA PRO A 18 -15.98 21.78 8.65
C PRO A 18 -16.26 21.54 10.15
N GLU A 19 -17.21 22.26 10.74
CA GLU A 19 -17.63 22.11 12.13
C GLU A 19 -18.55 20.91 12.38
N GLU A 20 -19.03 20.23 11.32
CA GLU A 20 -19.95 19.09 11.47
C GLU A 20 -19.23 17.73 11.57
N TYR A 21 -17.92 17.69 11.32
CA TYR A 21 -17.16 16.45 11.23
C TYR A 21 -15.71 16.62 11.70
N MET A 22 -15.05 15.50 12.00
CA MET A 22 -13.61 15.45 12.17
C MET A 22 -12.97 15.02 10.85
N SER A 23 -11.92 15.73 10.43
CA SER A 23 -11.03 15.27 9.36
C SER A 23 -9.71 14.78 9.94
N GLY A 24 -9.04 13.88 9.22
CA GLY A 24 -7.70 13.39 9.59
C GLY A 24 -6.63 14.48 9.46
N VAL A 25 -5.45 14.23 10.02
CA VAL A 25 -4.31 15.17 9.99
C VAL A 25 -3.76 15.29 8.57
N ASP A 26 -3.54 16.54 8.13
CA ASP A 26 -2.91 16.96 6.87
C ASP A 26 -3.54 16.40 5.59
N GLY A 27 -4.82 16.71 5.42
CA GLY A 27 -5.59 16.44 4.21
C GLY A 27 -4.86 16.94 2.98
N SER A 28 -4.27 16.00 2.22
CA SER A 28 -3.93 16.27 0.83
C SER A 28 -5.17 16.90 0.21
N PRO A 29 -5.05 18.05 -0.49
CA PRO A 29 -6.19 18.63 -1.18
C PRO A 29 -6.84 17.67 -2.18
N ALA A 30 -6.20 16.54 -2.52
CA ALA A 30 -6.77 15.49 -3.37
C ALA A 30 -7.74 14.56 -2.63
N THR A 31 -7.67 14.42 -1.31
CA THR A 31 -8.42 13.40 -0.54
C THR A 31 -8.89 13.91 0.82
N LEU A 32 -10.11 13.53 1.22
CA LEU A 32 -10.69 13.89 2.50
C LEU A 32 -11.27 12.66 3.19
N GLY A 33 -10.79 12.34 4.40
CA GLY A 33 -11.45 11.41 5.31
C GLY A 33 -12.39 12.17 6.25
N ILE A 34 -13.61 11.67 6.42
CA ILE A 34 -14.66 12.28 7.25
C ILE A 34 -15.07 11.29 8.35
N TRP A 35 -14.92 11.71 9.61
CA TRP A 35 -15.41 11.01 10.79
C TRP A 35 -16.52 11.82 11.46
N PRO A 36 -17.55 11.15 12.01
CA PRO A 36 -18.56 11.84 12.81
C PRO A 36 -17.94 12.39 14.10
N LEU A 37 -18.42 13.56 14.53
CA LEU A 37 -18.11 14.07 15.86
C LEU A 37 -18.74 13.18 16.94
N PRO A 38 -18.16 13.08 18.15
CA PRO A 38 -18.68 12.21 19.23
C PRO A 38 -20.15 12.44 19.61
N LYS A 39 -20.69 13.64 19.38
CA LYS A 39 -22.11 14.00 19.57
C LYS A 39 -22.71 14.65 18.32
N GLY A 40 -22.14 14.32 17.15
CA GLY A 40 -22.53 14.88 15.87
C GLY A 40 -23.59 14.06 15.16
N LYS A 41 -23.72 14.33 13.86
CA LYS A 41 -24.61 13.59 12.95
C LYS A 41 -24.06 12.18 12.70
N SER A 42 -24.95 11.25 12.34
CA SER A 42 -24.55 9.89 11.95
C SER A 42 -23.76 9.89 10.65
N VAL A 43 -23.02 8.80 10.40
CA VAL A 43 -22.28 8.60 9.14
C VAL A 43 -23.20 8.73 7.94
N ASP A 44 -24.39 8.12 7.96
CA ASP A 44 -25.32 8.20 6.82
C ASP A 44 -25.76 9.64 6.54
N VAL A 45 -26.06 10.44 7.57
CA VAL A 45 -26.43 11.84 7.38
C VAL A 45 -25.27 12.66 6.79
N LEU A 46 -24.04 12.44 7.27
CA LEU A 46 -22.85 13.10 6.72
C LEU A 46 -22.59 12.69 5.27
N TYR A 47 -22.76 11.39 4.96
CA TYR A 47 -22.61 10.83 3.62
C TYR A 47 -23.61 11.46 2.65
N GLU A 48 -24.90 11.45 2.97
CA GLU A 48 -25.93 12.04 2.11
C GLU A 48 -25.69 13.54 1.87
N LYS A 49 -25.17 14.27 2.86
CA LYS A 49 -24.80 15.68 2.69
C LYS A 49 -23.64 15.85 1.70
N VAL A 50 -22.52 15.15 1.91
CA VAL A 50 -21.31 15.34 1.07
C VAL A 50 -21.43 14.68 -0.29
N LYS A 51 -22.25 13.62 -0.44
CA LYS A 51 -22.52 12.96 -1.73
C LYS A 51 -23.13 13.92 -2.76
N LYS A 52 -23.85 14.95 -2.30
CA LYS A 52 -24.36 16.03 -3.16
C LYS A 52 -23.24 16.78 -3.89
N ALA A 53 -22.04 16.88 -3.31
CA ALA A 53 -20.90 17.48 -4.01
C ALA A 53 -20.55 16.68 -5.28
N GLU A 54 -20.60 15.34 -5.22
CA GLU A 54 -20.36 14.50 -6.40
C GLU A 54 -21.47 14.66 -7.45
N THR A 55 -22.74 14.76 -7.06
CA THR A 55 -23.86 14.79 -8.02
C THR A 55 -24.16 16.19 -8.56
N GLU A 56 -24.02 17.24 -7.76
CA GLU A 56 -24.37 18.61 -8.14
C GLU A 56 -23.17 19.39 -8.72
N PHE A 57 -21.96 19.14 -8.23
CA PHE A 57 -20.74 19.82 -8.71
C PHE A 57 -19.88 18.91 -9.60
N GLY A 58 -19.72 17.64 -9.21
CA GLY A 58 -18.85 16.70 -9.92
C GLY A 58 -17.39 16.80 -9.48
N HIS A 59 -16.48 16.23 -10.28
CA HIS A 59 -15.03 16.28 -10.09
C HIS A 59 -14.50 15.73 -8.74
N CYS A 60 -15.31 14.94 -8.05
CA CYS A 60 -14.89 14.11 -6.94
C CYS A 60 -15.71 12.82 -6.92
N LYS A 61 -15.22 11.84 -6.17
CA LYS A 61 -15.94 10.62 -5.82
C LYS A 61 -16.03 10.50 -4.32
N VAL A 62 -17.24 10.24 -3.83
CA VAL A 62 -17.56 10.07 -2.42
C VAL A 62 -17.91 8.59 -2.21
N TYR A 63 -17.19 7.94 -1.31
CA TYR A 63 -17.38 6.54 -0.95
C TYR A 63 -17.69 6.43 0.54
N LYS A 64 -18.64 5.56 0.91
CA LYS A 64 -18.55 4.91 2.21
C LYS A 64 -17.36 3.96 2.22
N LYS A 65 -16.78 3.69 3.38
CA LYS A 65 -15.58 2.85 3.54
C LYS A 65 -15.72 1.50 2.82
N GLU A 66 -16.86 0.85 2.94
CA GLU A 66 -17.18 -0.43 2.31
C GLU A 66 -17.30 -0.37 0.78
N GLU A 67 -17.62 0.81 0.24
CA GLU A 67 -17.79 1.07 -1.20
C GLU A 67 -16.48 1.48 -1.90
N ILE A 68 -15.40 1.69 -1.14
CA ILE A 68 -14.09 2.00 -1.72
C ILE A 68 -13.68 0.84 -2.66
N PRO A 69 -13.32 1.14 -3.92
CA PRO A 69 -12.95 0.10 -4.89
C PRO A 69 -11.78 -0.77 -4.41
N ASP A 70 -11.88 -2.08 -4.66
CA ASP A 70 -10.88 -3.05 -4.19
C ASP A 70 -9.48 -2.79 -4.75
N GLU A 71 -9.37 -2.16 -5.93
CA GLU A 71 -8.10 -1.78 -6.55
C GLU A 71 -7.22 -0.86 -5.68
N TYR A 72 -7.83 -0.13 -4.75
CA TYR A 72 -7.09 0.73 -3.82
C TYR A 72 -6.48 -0.04 -2.65
N HIS A 73 -6.99 -1.23 -2.32
CA HIS A 73 -6.65 -1.96 -1.09
C HIS A 73 -6.77 -1.09 0.19
N TYR A 74 -7.73 -0.15 0.21
CA TYR A 74 -7.78 0.95 1.20
C TYR A 74 -9.04 0.96 2.10
N LYS A 75 -9.70 -0.19 2.31
CA LYS A 75 -10.91 -0.25 3.17
C LYS A 75 -10.79 -1.10 4.44
N ASN A 76 -9.79 -1.97 4.53
CA ASN A 76 -9.70 -2.97 5.60
C ASN A 76 -8.84 -2.49 6.79
N ASN A 77 -9.11 -1.30 7.33
CA ASN A 77 -8.43 -0.80 8.53
C ASN A 77 -9.29 0.20 9.30
N ASP A 78 -9.29 0.15 10.63
CA ASP A 78 -10.08 1.06 11.49
C ASP A 78 -9.64 2.53 11.39
N ARG A 79 -8.41 2.78 10.95
CA ARG A 79 -7.89 4.13 10.68
C ARG A 79 -8.41 4.73 9.39
N VAL A 80 -9.07 3.95 8.52
CA VAL A 80 -9.74 4.49 7.33
C VAL A 80 -11.06 5.12 7.75
N ALA A 81 -11.29 6.34 7.31
CA ALA A 81 -12.50 7.09 7.61
C ALA A 81 -13.77 6.35 7.15
N PRO A 82 -14.89 6.47 7.89
CA PRO A 82 -16.19 5.95 7.45
C PRO A 82 -16.64 6.47 6.08
N ILE A 83 -16.26 7.70 5.73
CA ILE A 83 -16.49 8.30 4.42
C ILE A 83 -15.16 8.84 3.89
N VAL A 84 -14.87 8.56 2.62
CA VAL A 84 -13.69 9.06 1.91
C VAL A 84 -14.15 9.79 0.66
N VAL A 85 -13.63 11.00 0.46
CA VAL A 85 -13.79 11.79 -0.76
C VAL A 85 -12.46 11.85 -1.50
N ILE A 86 -12.46 11.55 -2.79
CA ILE A 86 -11.29 11.62 -3.66
C ILE A 86 -11.62 12.59 -4.79
N ALA A 87 -10.83 13.66 -4.93
CA ALA A 87 -10.95 14.58 -6.06
C ALA A 87 -10.53 13.90 -7.36
N GLU A 88 -11.10 14.34 -8.47
CA GLU A 88 -10.59 14.03 -9.80
C GLU A 88 -9.19 14.64 -9.96
N LYS A 89 -8.32 13.99 -10.77
CA LYS A 89 -6.95 14.45 -10.99
C LYS A 89 -6.94 15.93 -11.45
N GLY A 90 -6.16 16.76 -10.77
CA GLY A 90 -6.05 18.20 -11.04
C GLY A 90 -7.02 19.08 -10.23
N TRP A 91 -8.05 18.49 -9.61
CA TRP A 91 -8.96 19.17 -8.70
C TRP A 91 -8.49 19.08 -7.25
N MET A 92 -8.99 20.01 -6.42
CA MET A 92 -8.71 20.03 -4.99
C MET A 92 -9.99 20.22 -4.17
N LEU A 93 -10.06 19.59 -2.99
CA LEU A 93 -11.21 19.64 -2.09
C LEU A 93 -11.08 20.83 -1.15
N LEU A 94 -11.89 21.88 -1.35
CA LEU A 94 -11.92 23.04 -0.47
C LEU A 94 -12.93 22.81 0.66
N THR A 95 -12.42 22.55 1.87
CA THR A 95 -13.22 22.21 3.05
C THR A 95 -13.57 23.40 3.93
N ASN A 96 -12.87 24.54 3.78
CA ASN A 96 -13.14 25.75 4.54
C ASN A 96 -12.93 27.00 3.66
N GLU A 97 -14.02 27.74 3.41
CA GLU A 97 -13.99 28.96 2.59
C GLU A 97 -13.09 30.05 3.16
N SER A 98 -13.00 30.14 4.49
CA SER A 98 -12.18 31.12 5.19
C SER A 98 -10.68 30.81 5.12
N ASN A 99 -10.30 29.63 4.61
CA ASN A 99 -8.92 29.22 4.43
C ASN A 99 -8.70 28.65 3.01
N PRO A 100 -8.83 29.48 1.96
CA PRO A 100 -8.65 29.03 0.59
C PRO A 100 -7.19 28.69 0.30
N PHE A 101 -6.97 27.86 -0.73
CA PHE A 101 -5.63 27.56 -1.22
C PHE A 101 -4.92 28.84 -1.71
N THR A 102 -3.64 28.97 -1.39
CA THR A 102 -2.83 30.14 -1.73
C THR A 102 -1.87 29.83 -2.88
N GLY A 103 -1.41 30.86 -3.58
CA GLY A 103 -0.68 30.76 -4.87
C GLY A 103 0.66 30.03 -4.87
N SER A 104 1.09 29.45 -3.75
CA SER A 104 2.25 28.55 -3.69
C SER A 104 1.92 27.12 -4.16
N ILE A 105 0.64 26.74 -4.23
CA ILE A 105 0.22 25.39 -4.62
C ILE A 105 0.07 25.30 -6.15
N VAL A 106 1.10 24.72 -6.79
CA VAL A 106 1.14 24.49 -8.24
C VAL A 106 1.19 23.01 -8.62
N GLY A 107 1.36 22.11 -7.65
CA GLY A 107 1.36 20.67 -7.85
C GLY A 107 0.79 19.93 -6.65
N ASN A 108 0.15 18.79 -6.89
CA ASN A 108 -0.43 17.96 -5.85
C ASN A 108 -0.39 16.45 -6.17
N HIS A 109 -0.65 15.62 -5.16
CA HIS A 109 -0.64 14.16 -5.22
C HIS A 109 -1.70 13.54 -4.30
N GLY A 110 -1.85 12.21 -4.34
CA GLY A 110 -2.83 11.47 -3.53
C GLY A 110 -4.12 11.11 -4.27
N TYR A 111 -4.19 11.40 -5.57
CA TYR A 111 -5.27 10.95 -6.46
C TYR A 111 -5.21 9.43 -6.69
N ASN A 112 -6.12 8.90 -7.52
CA ASN A 112 -6.11 7.49 -7.94
C ASN A 112 -4.69 7.09 -8.42
N ASN A 113 -4.16 6.02 -7.81
CA ASN A 113 -2.80 5.52 -8.05
C ASN A 113 -2.60 4.95 -9.46
N SER A 114 -3.68 4.67 -10.20
CA SER A 114 -3.65 4.27 -11.62
C SER A 114 -3.31 5.42 -12.57
N ASN A 115 -3.37 6.67 -12.10
CA ASN A 115 -2.95 7.82 -12.89
C ASN A 115 -1.44 7.82 -13.09
N ALA A 116 -0.98 7.95 -14.34
CA ALA A 116 0.45 7.98 -14.65
C ALA A 116 1.24 9.05 -13.88
N ASP A 117 0.63 10.20 -13.59
CA ASP A 117 1.26 11.27 -12.81
C ASP A 117 1.50 10.87 -11.35
N MET A 118 0.79 9.86 -10.83
CA MET A 118 0.98 9.32 -9.47
C MET A 118 2.01 8.20 -9.43
N HIS A 119 2.52 7.73 -10.57
CA HIS A 119 3.54 6.68 -10.60
C HIS A 119 4.91 7.26 -10.25
N PRO A 120 5.58 6.78 -9.17
CA PRO A 120 6.97 7.11 -8.93
C PRO A 120 7.86 6.36 -9.94
N PHE A 121 9.11 6.79 -10.07
CA PHE A 121 10.13 6.02 -10.79
C PHE A 121 11.00 5.24 -9.82
N ILE A 122 11.58 4.13 -10.29
CA ILE A 122 12.57 3.35 -9.56
C ILE A 122 13.81 3.16 -10.44
N ILE A 123 14.99 3.29 -9.85
CA ILE A 123 16.26 2.96 -10.50
C ILE A 123 16.98 1.97 -9.60
N ALA A 124 17.34 0.82 -10.14
CA ALA A 124 18.08 -0.22 -9.44
C ALA A 124 19.37 -0.53 -10.19
N ALA A 125 20.51 -0.45 -9.50
CA ALA A 125 21.81 -0.76 -10.04
C ALA A 125 22.69 -1.37 -8.95
N GLY A 126 23.44 -2.42 -9.30
CA GLY A 126 24.33 -3.07 -8.36
C GLY A 126 24.80 -4.44 -8.83
N PRO A 127 25.74 -5.07 -8.09
CA PRO A 127 26.31 -6.36 -8.47
C PRO A 127 25.28 -7.50 -8.46
N GLY A 128 24.23 -7.43 -7.64
CA GLY A 128 23.15 -8.42 -7.58
C GLY A 128 22.00 -8.19 -8.54
N ILE A 129 21.90 -7.00 -9.15
CA ILE A 129 20.81 -6.62 -10.06
C ILE A 129 21.14 -7.04 -11.49
N ARG A 130 20.17 -7.66 -12.17
CA ARG A 130 20.25 -8.01 -13.58
C ARG A 130 20.15 -6.76 -14.45
N LYS A 131 21.01 -6.64 -15.47
CA LYS A 131 20.95 -5.54 -16.44
C LYS A 131 19.84 -5.81 -17.46
N LEU A 132 18.65 -5.26 -17.21
CA LEU A 132 17.46 -5.44 -18.07
C LEU A 132 17.14 -4.21 -18.94
N GLY A 133 17.76 -3.06 -18.67
CA GLY A 133 17.38 -1.80 -19.31
C GLY A 133 16.10 -1.23 -18.70
N ARG A 134 15.20 -0.71 -19.55
CA ARG A 134 13.91 -0.16 -19.13
C ARG A 134 12.94 -1.30 -18.82
N VAL A 135 12.28 -1.21 -17.67
CA VAL A 135 11.18 -2.10 -17.27
C VAL A 135 9.89 -1.28 -17.28
N ASP A 136 8.85 -1.79 -17.95
CA ASP A 136 7.62 -1.02 -18.17
C ASP A 136 6.75 -0.88 -16.92
N ARG A 137 6.76 -1.87 -16.03
CA ARG A 137 5.98 -1.86 -14.80
C ARG A 137 6.73 -2.48 -13.64
N PHE A 138 6.67 -1.81 -12.50
CA PHE A 138 7.14 -2.32 -11.21
C PHE A 138 6.07 -1.98 -10.16
N TYR A 139 5.66 -2.96 -9.34
CA TYR A 139 4.72 -2.72 -8.25
C TYR A 139 5.51 -2.38 -6.99
N GLN A 140 5.30 -1.19 -6.43
CA GLN A 140 6.09 -0.70 -5.27
C GLN A 140 6.02 -1.64 -4.06
N VAL A 141 4.90 -2.34 -3.87
CA VAL A 141 4.75 -3.37 -2.83
C VAL A 141 5.77 -4.51 -2.94
N ASP A 142 6.38 -4.72 -4.10
CA ASP A 142 7.37 -5.78 -4.31
C ASP A 142 8.82 -5.34 -4.04
N VAL A 143 9.07 -4.07 -3.66
CA VAL A 143 10.42 -3.64 -3.25
C VAL A 143 10.95 -4.50 -2.11
N TYR A 144 10.10 -4.85 -1.14
CA TYR A 144 10.46 -5.70 -0.02
C TYR A 144 10.97 -7.07 -0.49
N ALA A 145 10.20 -7.77 -1.32
CA ALA A 145 10.62 -9.06 -1.90
C ALA A 145 11.91 -8.95 -2.72
N LEU A 146 12.07 -7.90 -3.53
CA LEU A 146 13.29 -7.67 -4.29
C LEU A 146 14.52 -7.51 -3.38
N VAL A 147 14.40 -6.73 -2.30
CA VAL A 147 15.48 -6.55 -1.32
C VAL A 147 15.83 -7.88 -0.65
N LEU A 148 14.83 -8.68 -0.26
CA LEU A 148 15.08 -9.99 0.34
C LEU A 148 15.80 -10.96 -0.61
N LEU A 149 15.43 -10.98 -1.90
CA LEU A 149 16.15 -11.77 -2.91
C LEU A 149 17.61 -11.34 -3.04
N LEU A 150 17.89 -10.03 -3.02
CA LEU A 150 19.26 -9.50 -3.08
C LEU A 150 20.09 -9.89 -1.85
N LEU A 151 19.47 -9.95 -0.68
CA LEU A 151 20.07 -10.39 0.57
C LEU A 151 20.15 -11.93 0.68
N LYS A 152 19.59 -12.66 -0.28
CA LYS A 152 19.44 -14.13 -0.24
C LYS A 152 18.69 -14.61 1.01
N TYR A 153 17.73 -13.82 1.47
CA TYR A 153 16.85 -14.15 2.58
C TYR A 153 15.49 -14.55 2.04
N TYR A 154 15.05 -15.78 2.31
CA TYR A 154 13.88 -16.37 1.64
C TYR A 154 12.70 -16.66 2.58
N MET A 155 12.71 -16.07 3.77
CA MET A 155 11.70 -16.25 4.82
C MET A 155 11.03 -14.91 5.15
N PRO A 156 10.28 -14.31 4.22
CA PRO A 156 9.63 -13.02 4.44
C PRO A 156 8.63 -13.09 5.60
N ALA A 157 8.38 -11.94 6.23
CA ALA A 157 7.14 -11.79 7.01
C ALA A 157 5.92 -11.85 6.08
N VAL A 158 4.71 -11.95 6.65
CA VAL A 158 3.46 -11.85 5.87
C VAL A 158 3.39 -10.47 5.21
N VAL A 159 3.20 -10.44 3.90
CA VAL A 159 3.32 -9.25 3.05
C VAL A 159 2.61 -9.44 1.71
N ASP A 160 2.06 -8.36 1.15
CA ASP A 160 1.34 -8.36 -0.14
C ASP A 160 2.24 -8.44 -1.39
N SER A 161 3.56 -8.58 -1.20
CA SER A 161 4.51 -8.70 -2.30
C SER A 161 4.27 -9.99 -3.09
N ASP A 162 4.50 -9.92 -4.40
CA ASP A 162 4.60 -11.10 -5.25
C ASP A 162 6.07 -11.29 -5.69
N VAL A 163 6.73 -12.29 -5.11
CA VAL A 163 8.14 -12.58 -5.40
C VAL A 163 8.36 -12.97 -6.86
N MET A 164 7.36 -13.54 -7.53
CA MET A 164 7.48 -13.96 -8.93
C MET A 164 7.59 -12.75 -9.86
N ARG A 165 7.00 -11.61 -9.50
CA ARG A 165 7.09 -10.36 -10.28
C ARG A 165 8.51 -9.76 -10.26
N VAL A 166 9.32 -10.08 -9.26
CA VAL A 166 10.66 -9.48 -9.07
C VAL A 166 11.83 -10.48 -9.19
N ALA A 167 11.56 -11.79 -9.25
CA ALA A 167 12.59 -12.82 -9.30
C ALA A 167 13.57 -12.66 -10.48
N THR A 168 13.10 -12.15 -11.62
CA THR A 168 13.95 -11.95 -12.81
C THR A 168 14.86 -10.72 -12.71
N PHE A 169 14.64 -9.83 -11.73
CA PHE A 169 15.44 -8.62 -11.54
C PHE A 169 16.78 -8.88 -10.84
N VAL A 170 16.95 -10.04 -10.21
CA VAL A 170 18.24 -10.45 -9.62
C VAL A 170 19.07 -11.29 -10.59
N LYS A 171 20.40 -11.25 -10.46
CA LYS A 171 21.30 -12.05 -11.31
C LYS A 171 21.20 -13.53 -11.00
N THR A 172 21.30 -13.88 -9.71
CA THR A 172 21.16 -15.25 -9.22
C THR A 172 19.71 -15.48 -8.84
N ILE A 173 18.94 -16.03 -9.77
CA ILE A 173 17.53 -16.38 -9.52
C ILE A 173 17.50 -17.63 -8.64
N PRO A 174 16.79 -17.64 -7.50
CA PRO A 174 16.57 -18.85 -6.72
C PRO A 174 15.82 -19.93 -7.51
N SER A 175 15.86 -21.18 -7.04
CA SER A 175 15.07 -22.24 -7.67
C SER A 175 13.57 -21.96 -7.51
N MET A 176 12.76 -22.56 -8.39
CA MET A 176 11.31 -22.44 -8.33
C MET A 176 10.73 -22.93 -6.99
N ASP A 177 11.35 -23.93 -6.37
CA ASP A 177 10.90 -24.43 -5.06
C ASP A 177 11.15 -23.39 -3.96
N VAL A 178 12.29 -22.69 -3.99
CA VAL A 178 12.57 -21.58 -3.06
C VAL A 178 11.59 -20.43 -3.26
N LEU A 179 11.29 -20.07 -4.52
CA LEU A 179 10.34 -18.99 -4.82
C LEU A 179 8.90 -19.34 -4.38
N LYS A 180 8.47 -20.58 -4.60
CA LYS A 180 7.17 -21.08 -4.11
C LYS A 180 7.11 -21.05 -2.58
N GLN A 181 8.19 -21.46 -1.91
CA GLN A 181 8.24 -21.44 -0.45
C GLN A 181 8.21 -20.00 0.09
N PHE A 182 8.94 -19.09 -0.54
CA PHE A 182 8.88 -17.65 -0.23
C PHE A 182 7.44 -17.12 -0.33
N ASP A 183 6.74 -17.42 -1.43
CA ASP A 183 5.36 -16.99 -1.67
C ASP A 183 4.39 -17.54 -0.62
N ARG A 184 4.59 -18.79 -0.17
CA ARG A 184 3.81 -19.37 0.93
C ARG A 184 4.02 -18.63 2.25
N TYR A 185 5.26 -18.28 2.60
CA TYR A 185 5.55 -17.45 3.78
C TYR A 185 4.94 -16.05 3.67
N ALA A 186 5.09 -15.38 2.52
CA ALA A 186 4.54 -14.05 2.29
C ALA A 186 3.00 -14.03 2.45
N LYS A 187 2.32 -15.11 2.06
CA LYS A 187 0.86 -15.28 2.22
C LYS A 187 0.44 -15.78 3.61
N GLY A 188 1.38 -16.03 4.52
CA GLY A 188 1.11 -16.60 5.83
C GLY A 188 0.55 -18.03 5.80
N LEU A 189 0.76 -18.76 4.70
CA LEU A 189 0.31 -20.15 4.56
C LEU A 189 1.20 -21.12 5.34
N ASP A 190 2.45 -20.75 5.58
CA ASP A 190 3.40 -21.48 6.41
C ASP A 190 3.87 -20.58 7.56
N PRO A 191 3.96 -21.09 8.80
CA PRO A 191 4.53 -20.35 9.90
C PRO A 191 6.04 -20.16 9.67
N LEU A 192 6.57 -19.01 10.07
CA LEU A 192 8.02 -18.84 10.16
C LEU A 192 8.57 -19.85 11.19
N PRO A 193 9.73 -20.47 10.92
CA PRO A 193 10.36 -21.34 11.90
C PRO A 193 10.59 -20.56 13.19
N ASP A 194 10.01 -21.03 14.29
CA ASP A 194 10.35 -20.52 15.61
C ASP A 194 11.73 -21.07 16.05
N ALA A 195 12.33 -20.45 17.06
CA ALA A 195 13.65 -20.85 17.55
C ALA A 195 13.68 -22.34 17.99
N SER A 196 12.54 -22.87 18.47
CA SER A 196 12.35 -24.27 18.85
C SER A 196 12.44 -25.23 17.67
N SER A 197 11.71 -25.00 16.60
CA SER A 197 11.69 -25.85 15.40
C SER A 197 13.06 -25.90 14.71
N MET A 198 13.81 -24.78 14.71
CA MET A 198 15.18 -24.77 14.20
C MET A 198 16.14 -25.58 15.07
N LEU A 199 15.94 -25.58 16.40
CA LEU A 199 16.76 -26.37 17.33
C LEU A 199 16.49 -27.87 17.19
N GLU A 200 15.21 -28.26 17.06
CA GLU A 200 14.80 -29.65 16.86
C GLU A 200 15.34 -30.23 15.55
N ALA A 201 15.24 -29.49 14.45
CA ALA A 201 15.78 -29.91 13.16
C ALA A 201 17.30 -30.13 13.19
N ASN A 202 18.04 -29.21 13.82
CA ASN A 202 19.50 -29.34 13.99
C ASN A 202 19.86 -30.53 14.88
N THR A 203 19.11 -30.76 15.96
CA THR A 203 19.35 -31.89 16.87
C THR A 203 19.13 -33.23 16.16
N PHE A 204 18.05 -33.33 15.39
CA PHE A 204 17.76 -34.52 14.58
C PHE A 204 18.85 -34.78 13.53
N PHE A 205 19.29 -33.74 12.82
CA PHE A 205 20.34 -33.86 11.81
C PHE A 205 21.68 -34.31 12.41
N ILE A 206 22.07 -33.75 13.57
CA ILE A 206 23.27 -34.16 14.30
C ILE A 206 23.16 -35.63 14.74
N LEU A 207 22.00 -36.06 15.23
CA LEU A 207 21.77 -37.45 15.62
C LEU A 207 21.92 -38.42 14.45
N VAL A 208 21.33 -38.09 13.30
CA VAL A 208 21.46 -38.88 12.07
C VAL A 208 22.91 -38.95 11.61
N LEU A 209 23.64 -37.82 11.66
CA LEU A 209 25.05 -37.77 11.29
C LEU A 209 25.92 -38.63 12.22
N LEU A 210 25.68 -38.56 13.54
CA LEU A 210 26.39 -39.36 14.55
C LEU A 210 26.11 -40.86 14.38
N LEU A 211 24.87 -41.25 14.09
CA LEU A 211 24.51 -42.63 13.80
C LEU A 211 25.17 -43.14 12.51
N ALA A 212 25.21 -42.31 11.45
CA ALA A 212 25.90 -42.64 10.21
C ALA A 212 27.42 -42.81 10.43
N ILE A 213 28.05 -41.93 11.22
CA ILE A 213 29.47 -42.03 11.59
C ILE A 213 29.73 -43.30 12.41
N GLN A 214 28.87 -43.63 13.38
CA GLN A 214 29.01 -44.87 14.15
C GLN A 214 28.86 -46.13 13.29
N PHE A 215 28.03 -46.09 12.25
CA PHE A 215 27.88 -47.20 11.31
C PHE A 215 29.13 -47.36 10.44
N ILE A 216 29.73 -46.25 10.01
CA ILE A 216 30.98 -46.25 9.22
C ILE A 216 32.18 -46.73 10.05
N LEU A 217 32.27 -46.37 11.33
CA LEU A 217 33.39 -46.74 12.23
C LEU A 217 33.30 -48.18 12.78
N ARG A 218 32.21 -48.91 12.53
CA ARG A 218 32.03 -50.31 12.96
C ARG A 218 32.43 -51.34 11.90
N HIS A 219 32.96 -50.88 10.77
CA HIS A 219 33.57 -51.68 9.71
C HIS A 219 35.04 -51.26 9.52
#